data_AF-A0A3E4WST0-F1
#
_entry.id   AF-A0A3E4WST0-F1
#
_cell.length_a   1.000
_cell.length_b   1.000
_cell.length_c   1.000
_cell.angle_alpha   90.00
_cell.angle_beta   90.00
_cell.angle_gamma   90.00
#
_symmetry.space_group_name_H-M   'P 1'
#
loop_
_entity.id
_entity.type
_entity.pdbx_description
1 polymer ?
#
loop_
_entity_poly.entity_id
_entity_poly.type
_entity_poly.pdbx_seq_one_letter_code
_entity_poly.pdbx_strand_id
1 'polypeptide(L)'
;MKQYIYNVDTIKKNFLASYADTIIKENKLFLVNILTDRQILVEGSHSLLEQFVLKLENGISDEELLYLLSEMGVQNLLEVLLREGMIE
;
A
#
# COMPACT_ATOMS: atom_id res chain seq x y z
N MET A 1 -14.11 8.40 -0.79
CA MET A 1 -13.33 8.28 0.45
C MET A 1 -13.87 7.08 1.21
N LYS A 2 -13.13 5.96 1.25
CA LYS A 2 -13.47 4.82 2.11
C LYS A 2 -13.11 5.21 3.55
N GLN A 3 -13.99 4.95 4.51
CA GLN A 3 -13.71 5.19 5.93
C GLN A 3 -13.47 3.84 6.59
N TYR A 4 -12.27 3.64 7.14
CA TYR A 4 -11.94 2.42 7.87
C TYR A 4 -12.49 2.48 9.29
N ILE A 5 -13.15 1.41 9.72
CA ILE A 5 -13.63 1.27 11.10
C ILE A 5 -12.61 0.43 11.86
N TYR A 6 -11.89 1.08 12.76
CA TYR A 6 -10.92 0.43 13.62
C TYR A 6 -11.62 -0.31 14.77
N ASN A 7 -11.36 -1.60 14.86
CA ASN A 7 -11.78 -2.52 15.91
C ASN A 7 -10.58 -3.38 16.33
N VAL A 8 -10.80 -4.33 17.24
CA VAL A 8 -9.74 -5.19 17.78
C VAL A 8 -8.97 -5.96 16.69
N ASP A 9 -9.64 -6.30 15.59
CA ASP A 9 -9.05 -7.07 14.49
C ASP A 9 -8.41 -6.17 13.42
N THR A 10 -8.96 -4.98 13.19
CA THR A 10 -8.50 -4.06 12.15
C THR A 10 -7.40 -3.11 12.62
N ILE A 11 -7.26 -2.85 13.93
CA ILE A 11 -6.19 -1.99 14.47
C ILE A 11 -4.77 -2.54 14.29
N LYS A 12 -4.64 -3.82 13.93
CA LYS A 12 -3.36 -4.49 13.67
C LYS A 12 -3.03 -4.63 12.18
N LYS A 13 -3.81 -3.99 11.32
CA LYS A 13 -3.68 -4.09 9.88
C LYS A 13 -3.30 -2.75 9.29
N ASN A 14 -2.51 -2.79 8.23
CA ASN A 14 -2.18 -1.65 7.41
C ASN A 14 -3.24 -1.49 6.31
N PHE A 15 -3.69 -0.27 6.11
CA PHE A 15 -4.63 0.10 5.06
C PHE A 15 -4.00 1.13 4.13
N LEU A 16 -4.47 1.19 2.89
CA LEU A 16 -4.21 2.35 2.05
C LEU A 16 -4.80 3.59 2.74
N ALA A 17 -4.00 4.64 2.94
CA ALA A 17 -4.47 5.85 3.60
C ALA A 17 -5.64 6.46 2.81
N SER A 18 -6.61 7.06 3.51
CA SER A 18 -7.79 7.66 2.87
C SER A 18 -7.49 8.76 1.83
N TYR A 19 -6.28 9.31 1.88
CA TYR A 19 -5.73 10.34 1.00
C TYR A 19 -4.62 9.80 0.08
N ALA A 20 -4.40 8.49 0.03
CA ALA A 20 -3.55 7.86 -0.96
C ALA A 20 -4.41 7.39 -2.15
N ASP A 21 -3.96 7.72 -3.36
CA ASP A 21 -4.53 7.26 -4.61
C ASP A 21 -3.55 6.33 -5.31
N THR A 22 -4.07 5.38 -6.08
CA THR A 22 -3.26 4.36 -6.75
C THR A 22 -3.64 4.20 -8.20
N ILE A 23 -2.65 4.17 -9.08
CA ILE A 23 -2.83 3.88 -10.51
C ILE A 23 -1.84 2.79 -10.91
N ILE A 24 -2.34 1.71 -11.52
CA ILE A 24 -1.51 0.70 -12.16
C ILE A 24 -1.52 0.95 -13.67
N LYS A 25 -0.35 1.04 -14.27
CA LYS A 25 -0.17 1.12 -15.73
C LYS A 25 0.96 0.20 -16.15
N GLU A 26 0.64 -0.78 -17.00
CA GLU A 26 1.58 -1.84 -17.38
C GLU A 26 2.14 -2.53 -16.12
N ASN A 27 3.46 -2.60 -15.95
CA ASN A 27 4.14 -3.22 -14.82
C ASN A 27 4.58 -2.18 -13.76
N LYS A 28 3.80 -1.10 -13.61
CA LYS A 28 4.11 0.02 -12.72
C LYS A 28 2.91 0.42 -11.90
N LEU A 29 3.12 0.60 -10.60
CA LEU A 29 2.18 1.14 -9.64
C LEU A 29 2.64 2.53 -9.20
N PHE A 30 1.76 3.50 -9.34
CA PHE A 30 1.92 4.86 -8.84
C PHE A 30 1.06 4.99 -7.58
N LEU A 31 1.68 5.28 -6.43
CA LEU A 31 1.01 5.68 -5.20
C LEU A 31 1.18 7.18 -5.02
N VAL A 32 0.09 7.91 -4.85
CA VAL A 32 0.09 9.37 -4.74
C VAL A 32 -0.63 9.79 -3.47
N ASN A 33 0.05 10.53 -2.60
CA ASN A 33 -0.60 11.19 -1.49
C ASN A 33 -1.18 12.52 -2.00
N ILE A 34 -2.52 12.60 -2.11
CA ILE A 34 -3.22 13.74 -2.72
C ILE A 34 -3.17 15.01 -1.87
N LEU A 35 -2.75 14.92 -0.60
CA LEU A 35 -2.60 16.07 0.29
C LEU A 35 -1.21 16.70 0.21
N THR A 36 -0.20 15.92 -0.18
CA THR A 36 1.21 16.35 -0.15
C THR A 36 1.91 16.31 -1.50
N ASP A 37 1.21 15.84 -2.54
CA ASP A 37 1.73 15.57 -3.88
C ASP A 37 2.95 14.62 -3.89
N ARG A 38 3.19 13.88 -2.80
CA ARG A 38 4.23 12.85 -2.73
C ARG A 38 3.83 11.67 -3.60
N GLN A 39 4.79 11.15 -4.36
CA GLN A 39 4.58 10.03 -5.27
C GLN A 39 5.62 8.95 -5.03
N ILE A 40 5.17 7.70 -5.05
CA ILE A 40 6.01 6.52 -5.03
C ILE A 40 5.70 5.69 -6.26
N LEU A 41 6.77 5.31 -6.97
CA LEU A 41 6.71 4.40 -8.10
C LEU A 41 7.23 3.04 -7.67
N VAL A 42 6.44 2.00 -7.92
CA VAL A 42 6.83 0.61 -7.70
C VAL A 42 6.73 -0.13 -9.02
N GLU A 43 7.81 -0.81 -9.42
CA GLU A 43 7.83 -1.66 -10.60
C GLU A 43 7.72 -3.12 -10.17
N GLY A 44 6.94 -3.90 -10.90
CA GLY A 44 6.70 -5.30 -10.57
C GLY A 44 5.74 -5.98 -11.53
N SER A 45 5.51 -7.27 -11.34
CA SER A 45 4.48 -7.99 -12.11
C SER A 45 3.13 -7.32 -11.91
N HIS A 46 2.39 -7.04 -12.99
CA HIS A 46 1.05 -6.46 -12.94
C HIS A 46 0.14 -7.16 -11.91
N SER A 47 0.13 -8.50 -11.92
CA SER A 47 -0.67 -9.30 -10.99
C SER A 47 -0.28 -9.13 -9.52
N LEU A 48 1.02 -8.97 -9.23
CA LEU A 48 1.49 -8.72 -7.86
C LEU A 48 1.13 -7.31 -7.41
N LEU A 49 1.24 -6.32 -8.31
CA LEU A 49 0.84 -4.94 -8.02
C LEU A 49 -0.67 -4.84 -7.73
N GLU A 50 -1.51 -5.52 -8.50
CA GLU A 50 -2.95 -5.59 -8.24
C GLU A 50 -3.26 -6.24 -6.88
N GLN A 51 -2.62 -7.37 -6.58
CA GLN A 51 -2.81 -8.06 -5.29
C GLN A 51 -2.37 -7.19 -4.11
N PHE A 52 -1.26 -6.47 -4.27
CA PHE A 52 -0.72 -5.57 -3.25
C PHE A 52 -1.72 -4.45 -2.92
N VAL A 53 -2.22 -3.74 -3.95
CA VAL A 53 -3.23 -2.68 -3.76
C VAL A 53 -4.51 -3.24 -3.15
N LEU A 54 -5.01 -4.37 -3.68
CA LEU A 54 -6.25 -4.98 -3.18
C LEU A 54 -6.14 -5.38 -1.70
N LYS A 55 -5.00 -5.92 -1.26
CA LYS A 55 -4.80 -6.28 0.14
C LYS A 55 -4.71 -5.05 1.04
N LEU A 56 -4.04 -3.98 0.61
CA LEU A 56 -4.02 -2.71 1.34
C LEU A 56 -5.42 -2.10 1.45
N GLU A 57 -6.24 -2.17 0.41
CA GLU A 57 -7.62 -1.67 0.50
C GLU A 57 -8.49 -2.44 1.51
N ASN A 58 -8.19 -3.72 1.73
CA ASN A 58 -8.93 -4.62 2.62
C ASN A 58 -8.31 -4.77 4.03
N GLY A 59 -7.12 -4.20 4.24
CA GLY A 59 -6.33 -4.36 5.46
C GLY A 59 -5.47 -5.62 5.43
N ILE A 60 -4.16 -5.42 5.56
CA ILE A 60 -3.13 -6.47 5.53
C ILE A 60 -2.30 -6.46 6.82
N SER A 61 -1.93 -7.62 7.37
CA SER A 61 -1.03 -7.66 8.52
C SER A 61 0.41 -7.30 8.13
N ASP A 62 1.24 -6.91 9.11
CA ASP A 62 2.67 -6.64 8.88
C ASP A 62 3.40 -7.84 8.26
N GLU A 63 3.09 -9.05 8.73
CA GLU A 63 3.71 -10.29 8.23
C GLU A 63 3.37 -10.55 6.76
N GLU A 64 2.08 -10.43 6.39
CA GLU A 64 1.64 -10.59 5.00
C GLU A 64 2.21 -9.49 4.10
N LEU A 65 2.28 -8.26 4.61
CA LEU A 65 2.81 -7.11 3.88
C LEU A 65 4.31 -7.28 3.59
N LEU A 66 5.10 -7.61 4.61
CA LEU A 66 6.53 -7.86 4.45
C LEU A 66 6.80 -9.03 3.48
N TYR A 67 5.97 -10.06 3.51
CA TYR A 67 6.06 -11.17 2.56
C TYR A 67 5.88 -10.69 1.10
N LEU A 68 4.79 -9.97 0.80
CA LEU A 68 4.54 -9.43 -0.55
C LEU A 68 5.63 -8.48 -1.03
N LEU A 69 6.08 -7.58 -0.15
CA LEU A 69 7.16 -6.65 -0.47
C LEU A 69 8.47 -7.39 -0.78
N SER A 70 8.71 -8.52 -0.12
CA SER A 70 9.86 -9.38 -0.41
C SER A 70 9.74 -10.08 -1.77
N GLU A 71 8.54 -10.60 -2.11
CA GLU A 71 8.29 -11.20 -3.44
C GLU A 71 8.48 -10.18 -4.58
N MET A 72 8.18 -8.91 -4.31
CA MET A 72 8.38 -7.79 -5.24
C MET A 72 9.82 -7.25 -5.23
N GLY A 73 10.70 -7.71 -4.33
CA GLY A 73 12.08 -7.25 -4.22
C GLY A 73 12.24 -5.83 -3.65
N VAL A 74 11.25 -5.33 -2.90
CA VAL A 74 11.17 -3.96 -2.37
C VAL A 74 10.96 -3.95 -0.85
N GLN A 75 11.73 -4.72 -0.09
CA GLN A 75 11.52 -4.89 1.37
C GLN A 75 11.52 -3.56 2.15
N ASN A 76 12.34 -2.59 1.71
CA ASN A 76 12.44 -1.27 2.36
C ASN A 76 11.23 -0.36 2.08
N LEU A 77 10.30 -0.77 1.22
CA LEU A 77 9.16 0.05 0.84
C LEU A 77 8.20 0.28 2.02
N LEU A 78 8.09 -0.64 2.98
CA LEU A 78 7.22 -0.48 4.15
C LEU A 78 7.50 0.83 4.90
N GLU A 79 8.77 1.09 5.24
CA GLU A 79 9.17 2.30 5.95
C GLU A 79 8.88 3.56 5.14
N VAL A 80 9.04 3.50 3.81
CA VAL A 80 8.73 4.62 2.91
C VAL A 80 7.22 4.88 2.88
N LEU A 81 6.39 3.83 2.77
CA LEU A 81 4.93 3.98 2.75
C LEU A 81 4.41 4.62 4.04
N LEU A 82 4.92 4.19 5.20
CA LEU A 82 4.57 4.77 6.50
C LEU A 82 5.06 6.22 6.62
N ARG A 83 6.32 6.49 6.26
CA ARG A 83 6.90 7.84 6.37
C ARG A 83 6.21 8.86 5.47
N GLU A 84 5.81 8.46 4.26
CA GLU A 84 5.12 9.33 3.30
C GLU A 84 3.58 9.34 3.50
N GLY A 85 3.06 8.62 4.51
CA GLY A 85 1.64 8.56 4.83
C GLY A 85 0.81 7.89 3.73
N MET A 86 1.36 6.92 3.00
CA MET A 86 0.63 6.18 1.97
C MET A 86 -0.23 5.07 2.57
N ILE A 87 0.16 4.57 3.74
CA ILE A 87 -0.56 3.54 4.49
C ILE A 87 -0.68 3.95 5.96
N GLU A 88 -1.69 3.39 6.65
CA GLU A 88 -2.00 3.65 8.07
C GLU A 88 -2.47 2.39 8.81
#